data_AF-A0A368XB54-F1
#
_entry.id   AF-A0A368XB54-F1
#
_cell.length_a   1.000
_cell.length_b   1.000
_cell.length_c   1.000
_cell.angle_alpha   90.00
_cell.angle_beta   90.00
_cell.angle_gamma   90.00
#
_symmetry.space_group_name_H-M   'P 1'
#
loop_
_entity.id
_entity.type
_entity.pdbx_description
1 polymer ?
#
loop_
_entity_poly.entity_id
_entity_poly.type
_entity_poly.pdbx_seq_one_letter_code
_entity_poly.pdbx_strand_id
1 'polypeptide(L)'
;MPRLTLERLLDQATRAGASVVLRGFAEGSLRKTVTQLQELIGNRPVGVQVDPPAFDRFAITRVPSFVLVRDGTRPKPCEEGSCAPPEDFLQVAGDVSLDYALTHMQRSSPSFKAETTVFLDRLRP
;
A
#
# COMPACT_ATOMS: atom_id res chain seq x y z
N MET A 1 3.61 14.99 0.40
CA MET A 1 2.98 14.25 1.52
C MET A 1 3.65 14.68 2.82
N PRO A 2 2.90 14.97 3.90
CA PRO A 2 3.48 15.33 5.19
C PRO A 2 4.27 14.18 5.83
N ARG A 3 5.37 14.51 6.53
CA ARG A 3 6.23 13.53 7.20
C ARG A 3 5.50 12.73 8.28
N LEU A 4 4.71 13.38 9.11
CA LEU A 4 3.97 12.76 10.21
C LEU A 4 2.99 11.69 9.71
N THR A 5 2.31 11.95 8.59
CA THR A 5 1.43 10.98 7.94
C THR A 5 2.23 9.74 7.52
N LEU A 6 3.37 9.94 6.87
CA LEU A 6 4.21 8.84 6.41
C LEU A 6 4.74 7.97 7.55
N GLU A 7 5.19 8.58 8.65
CA GLU A 7 5.64 7.86 9.85
C GLU A 7 4.53 6.98 10.44
N ARG A 8 3.31 7.52 10.56
CA ARG A 8 2.15 6.75 11.02
C ARG A 8 1.82 5.58 10.08
N LEU A 9 1.89 5.79 8.77
CA LEU A 9 1.65 4.73 7.79
C LEU A 9 2.70 3.62 7.88
N LEU A 10 3.97 3.95 8.14
CA LEU A 10 5.04 2.97 8.35
C LEU A 10 4.82 2.13 9.61
N ASP A 11 4.36 2.75 10.70
CA ASP A 11 3.99 2.03 11.93
C ASP A 11 2.83 1.05 11.69
N GLN A 12 1.79 1.51 11.01
CA GLN A 12 0.64 0.66 10.68
C GLN A 12 1.01 -0.45 9.70
N ALA A 13 1.84 -0.16 8.70
CA ALA A 13 2.34 -1.17 7.77
C ALA A 13 3.15 -2.25 8.49
N THR A 14 4.01 -1.86 9.44
CA THR A 14 4.78 -2.79 10.27
C THR A 14 3.86 -3.73 11.05
N ARG A 15 2.81 -3.19 11.71
CA ARG A 15 1.84 -3.98 12.48
C ARG A 15 1.00 -4.91 11.62
N ALA A 16 0.56 -4.45 10.45
CA ALA A 16 -0.21 -5.25 9.51
C ALA A 16 0.65 -6.32 8.78
N GLY A 17 1.97 -6.14 8.75
CA GLY A 17 2.87 -6.92 7.88
C GLY A 17 2.74 -6.51 6.41
N ALA A 18 2.41 -5.24 6.15
CA ALA A 18 2.29 -4.69 4.80
C ALA A 18 3.64 -4.18 4.29
N SER A 19 3.82 -4.25 2.97
CA SER A 19 4.96 -3.65 2.26
C SER A 19 4.60 -2.27 1.74
N VAL A 20 5.53 -1.33 1.84
CA VAL A 20 5.39 0.02 1.27
C VAL A 20 6.00 0.04 -0.13
N VAL A 21 5.22 0.49 -1.10
CA VAL A 21 5.64 0.60 -2.50
C VAL A 21 5.85 2.06 -2.88
N LEU A 22 7.01 2.36 -3.43
CA LEU A 22 7.39 3.67 -3.94
C LEU A 22 7.39 3.65 -5.47
N ARG A 23 6.88 4.73 -6.09
CA ARG A 23 6.88 4.88 -7.54
C ARG A 23 8.28 5.01 -8.11
N GLY A 24 9.20 5.57 -7.33
CA GLY A 24 10.55 5.89 -7.79
C GLY A 24 11.36 6.53 -6.69
N PHE A 25 12.52 7.05 -7.06
CA PHE A 25 13.45 7.67 -6.14
C PHE A 25 13.07 9.11 -5.81
N ALA A 26 13.19 9.48 -4.54
CA ALA A 26 13.14 10.86 -4.08
C ALA A 26 14.18 11.68 -4.86
N GLU A 27 13.71 12.73 -5.54
CA GLU A 27 14.54 13.62 -6.36
C GLU A 27 15.40 12.88 -7.41
N GLY A 28 14.95 11.71 -7.88
CA GLY A 28 15.69 10.90 -8.85
C GLY A 28 16.98 10.26 -8.32
N SER A 29 17.23 10.31 -7.01
CA SER A 29 18.47 9.79 -6.40
C SER A 29 18.18 8.63 -5.45
N LEU A 30 18.69 7.45 -5.78
CA LEU A 30 18.63 6.28 -4.90
C LEU A 30 19.25 6.60 -3.54
N ARG A 31 20.39 7.29 -3.51
CA ARG A 31 21.08 7.64 -2.25
C ARG A 31 20.21 8.53 -1.36
N LYS A 32 19.63 9.60 -1.92
CA LYS A 32 18.71 10.47 -1.15
C LYS A 32 17.49 9.70 -0.65
N THR A 33 16.93 8.84 -1.50
CA THR A 33 15.78 7.99 -1.17
C THR A 33 16.09 7.09 0.02
N VAL A 34 17.23 6.40 -0.01
CA VAL A 34 17.69 5.52 1.07
C VAL A 34 17.92 6.31 2.36
N THR A 35 18.59 7.46 2.31
CA THR A 35 18.82 8.29 3.51
C THR A 35 17.51 8.77 4.12
N GLN A 36 16.59 9.33 3.32
CA GLN A 36 15.29 9.76 3.81
C GLN A 36 14.47 8.59 4.37
N LEU A 37 14.46 7.44 3.68
CA LEU A 37 13.78 6.23 4.16
C LEU A 37 14.39 5.71 5.45
N GLN A 38 15.71 5.69 5.60
CA GLN A 38 16.38 5.22 6.82
C GLN A 38 16.03 6.12 8.01
N GLU A 39 16.01 7.44 7.81
CA GLU A 39 15.58 8.41 8.84
C GLU A 39 14.10 8.23 9.23
N LEU A 40 13.25 7.82 8.28
CA LEU A 40 11.82 7.63 8.50
C LEU A 40 11.46 6.24 9.04
N ILE A 41 12.13 5.18 8.60
CA ILE A 41 11.87 3.80 9.01
C ILE A 41 12.55 3.50 10.34
N GLY A 42 13.76 4.04 10.54
CA GLY A 42 14.61 3.66 11.67
C GLY A 42 14.87 2.15 11.67
N ASN A 43 14.57 1.49 12.78
CA ASN A 43 14.75 0.04 12.96
C ASN A 43 13.48 -0.79 12.74
N ARG A 44 12.43 -0.20 12.14
CA ARG A 44 11.15 -0.91 11.93
C ARG A 44 11.30 -1.99 10.85
N PRO A 45 10.82 -3.22 11.08
CA PRO A 45 10.88 -4.30 10.10
C PRO A 45 9.76 -4.16 9.06
N VAL A 46 9.78 -3.07 8.29
CA VAL A 46 8.83 -2.83 7.19
C VAL A 46 9.53 -3.05 5.84
N GLY A 47 8.91 -3.86 4.99
CA GLY A 47 9.39 -4.04 3.62
C GLY A 47 9.14 -2.78 2.80
N VAL A 48 10.17 -2.24 2.15
CA VAL A 48 10.02 -1.15 1.19
C VAL A 48 10.54 -1.58 -0.17
N GLN A 49 9.71 -1.36 -1.19
CA GLN A 49 10.01 -1.71 -2.56
C GLN A 49 9.83 -0.49 -3.47
N VAL A 50 10.72 -0.35 -4.45
CA VAL A 50 10.53 0.58 -5.57
C VAL A 50 9.98 -0.23 -6.74
N ASP A 51 8.69 -0.04 -7.06
CA ASP A 51 8.00 -0.73 -8.16
C ASP A 51 7.13 0.30 -8.91
N PRO A 52 7.71 1.07 -9.86
CA PRO A 52 6.95 2.00 -10.68
C PRO A 52 5.78 1.32 -11.43
N PRO A 53 5.97 0.13 -12.07
CA PRO A 53 4.88 -0.59 -12.72
C PRO A 53 3.68 -0.95 -11.83
N ALA A 54 3.86 -1.09 -10.51
CA ALA A 54 2.75 -1.31 -9.59
C ALA A 54 1.74 -0.13 -9.58
N PHE A 55 2.19 1.10 -9.81
CA PHE A 55 1.31 2.27 -9.85
C PHE A 55 0.34 2.18 -11.03
N ASP A 56 0.84 1.76 -12.19
CA ASP A 56 0.01 1.55 -13.36
C ASP A 56 -0.91 0.34 -13.15
N ARG A 57 -0.35 -0.79 -12.71
CA ARG A 57 -1.09 -2.05 -12.41
C ARG A 57 -2.32 -1.85 -11.52
N PHE A 58 -2.19 -1.00 -10.50
CA PHE A 58 -3.25 -0.73 -9.53
C PHE A 58 -3.96 0.62 -9.76
N ALA A 59 -3.77 1.24 -10.93
CA ALA A 59 -4.37 2.51 -11.32
C ALA A 59 -4.19 3.64 -10.28
N ILE A 60 -3.01 3.73 -9.66
CA ILE A 60 -2.69 4.67 -8.59
C ILE A 60 -2.45 6.07 -9.16
N THR A 61 -3.46 6.93 -9.07
CA THR A 61 -3.39 8.33 -9.51
C THR A 61 -3.11 9.32 -8.38
N ARG A 62 -3.30 8.92 -7.11
CA ARG A 62 -3.14 9.77 -5.92
C ARG A 62 -2.42 9.02 -4.81
N VAL A 63 -1.63 9.74 -4.02
CA VAL A 63 -0.93 9.19 -2.85
C VAL A 63 -1.33 9.95 -1.56
N PRO A 64 -1.48 9.26 -0.42
CA PRO A 64 -1.30 7.81 -0.23
C PRO A 64 -2.45 6.99 -0.84
N SER A 65 -2.14 5.76 -1.23
CA SER A 65 -3.11 4.76 -1.68
C SER A 65 -2.82 3.43 -1.00
N PHE A 66 -3.89 2.73 -0.64
CA PHE A 66 -3.88 1.41 -0.03
C PHE A 66 -4.36 0.40 -1.05
N VAL A 67 -3.63 -0.70 -1.18
CA VAL A 67 -3.97 -1.79 -2.09
C VAL A 67 -4.04 -3.09 -1.31
N LEU A 68 -5.13 -3.83 -1.46
CA LEU A 68 -5.28 -5.19 -0.95
C LEU A 68 -5.41 -6.13 -2.14
N VAL A 69 -4.53 -7.11 -2.24
CA VAL A 69 -4.52 -8.11 -3.32
C VAL A 69 -5.00 -9.45 -2.76
N ARG A 70 -5.83 -10.17 -3.50
CA ARG A 70 -6.26 -11.51 -3.10
C ARG A 70 -5.10 -12.50 -3.23
N ASP A 71 -4.92 -13.36 -2.23
CA ASP A 71 -3.88 -14.39 -2.25
C ASP A 71 -3.92 -15.25 -3.53
N GLY A 72 -2.74 -15.52 -4.11
CA GLY A 72 -2.60 -16.27 -5.35
C GLY A 72 -2.79 -15.48 -6.64
N THR A 73 -3.24 -14.21 -6.56
CA THR A 73 -3.32 -13.32 -7.73
C THR A 73 -2.05 -12.48 -7.83
N ARG A 74 -1.37 -12.56 -8.98
CA ARG A 74 -0.40 -11.52 -9.40
C ARG A 74 -1.10 -10.72 -10.48
N PRO A 75 -1.77 -9.61 -10.12
CA PRO A 75 -2.44 -8.78 -11.11
C PRO A 75 -1.45 -8.42 -12.22
N LYS A 76 -1.79 -8.74 -13.46
CA LYS A 76 -0.92 -8.49 -14.61
C LYS A 76 -0.74 -6.97 -14.79
N PRO A 77 0.42 -6.50 -15.28
CA PRO A 77 0.54 -5.11 -15.73
C PRO A 77 -0.60 -4.78 -16.69
N CYS A 78 -1.04 -3.52 -16.72
CA CYS A 78 -2.09 -3.11 -17.66
C CYS A 78 -1.55 -3.21 -19.08
N GLU A 79 -1.85 -4.31 -19.77
CA GLU A 79 -1.67 -4.45 -21.21
C GLU A 79 -2.93 -3.88 -21.88
N GLU A 80 -2.73 -2.99 -22.86
CA GLU A 80 -3.80 -2.48 -23.75
C GLU A 80 -5.01 -1.84 -23.02
N GLY A 81 -4.77 -1.15 -21.91
CA GLY A 81 -5.78 -0.30 -21.27
C GLY A 81 -6.78 -1.02 -20.36
N SER A 82 -6.68 -2.34 -20.20
CA SER A 82 -7.39 -3.07 -19.15
C SER A 82 -6.42 -3.41 -18.02
N CYS A 83 -6.57 -2.72 -16.89
CA CYS A 83 -5.87 -3.10 -15.67
C CYS A 83 -6.49 -4.38 -15.09
N ALA A 84 -5.77 -5.02 -14.16
CA ALA A 84 -6.18 -6.30 -13.60
C ALA A 84 -7.66 -6.31 -13.18
N PRO A 85 -8.36 -7.45 -13.30
CA PRO A 85 -9.79 -7.50 -13.03
C PRO A 85 -10.10 -6.96 -11.64
N PRO A 86 -11.18 -6.17 -11.46
CA PRO A 86 -11.54 -5.58 -10.17
C PRO A 86 -11.82 -6.64 -9.09
N GLU A 87 -11.99 -7.91 -9.47
CA GLU A 87 -12.09 -9.04 -8.55
C GLU A 87 -10.77 -9.48 -7.89
N ASP A 88 -9.60 -9.05 -8.38
CA ASP A 88 -8.28 -9.51 -7.90
C ASP A 88 -7.66 -8.59 -6.84
N PHE A 89 -8.07 -7.32 -6.79
CA PHE A 89 -7.57 -6.36 -5.80
C PHE A 89 -8.58 -5.26 -5.47
N LEU A 90 -8.36 -4.61 -4.32
CA LEU A 90 -9.04 -3.39 -3.93
C LEU A 90 -8.03 -2.25 -3.81
N GLN A 91 -8.47 -1.04 -4.15
CA GLN A 91 -7.67 0.17 -4.01
C GLN A 91 -8.51 1.27 -3.33
N VAL A 92 -7.90 1.98 -2.39
CA VAL A 92 -8.48 3.16 -1.75
C VAL A 92 -7.41 4.24 -1.66
N ALA A 93 -7.69 5.43 -2.18
CA ALA A 93 -6.83 6.60 -2.04
C ALA A 93 -7.32 7.52 -0.92
N GLY A 94 -6.39 8.05 -0.12
CA GLY A 94 -6.72 9.05 0.90
C GLY A 94 -5.71 9.11 2.04
N ASP A 95 -5.61 10.26 2.69
CA ASP A 95 -4.85 10.45 3.94
C ASP A 95 -5.67 9.93 5.13
N VAL A 96 -5.73 8.61 5.24
CA VAL A 96 -6.49 7.87 6.25
C VAL A 96 -5.61 6.80 6.88
N SER A 97 -6.05 6.26 8.02
CA SER A 97 -5.35 5.16 8.67
C SER A 97 -5.57 3.83 7.93
N LEU A 98 -4.63 2.88 8.09
CA LEU A 98 -4.71 1.58 7.42
C LEU A 98 -5.95 0.77 7.85
N ASP A 99 -6.31 0.83 9.13
CA ASP A 99 -7.52 0.21 9.67
C ASP A 99 -8.80 0.81 9.08
N TYR A 100 -8.82 2.13 8.87
CA TYR A 100 -9.93 2.81 8.21
C TYR A 100 -10.04 2.37 6.74
N ALA A 101 -8.91 2.35 6.01
CA ALA A 101 -8.87 1.92 4.62
C ALA A 101 -9.38 0.47 4.45
N LEU A 102 -8.91 -0.45 5.28
CA LEU A 102 -9.35 -1.85 5.27
C LEU A 102 -10.84 -2.01 5.64
N THR A 103 -11.32 -1.26 6.62
CA THR A 103 -12.74 -1.25 6.99
C THR A 103 -13.61 -0.71 5.85
N HIS A 104 -13.14 0.32 5.15
CA HIS A 104 -13.81 0.86 3.97
C HIS A 104 -13.87 -0.17 2.85
N MET A 105 -12.74 -0.81 2.52
CA MET A 105 -12.64 -1.89 1.53
C MET A 105 -13.61 -3.04 1.83
N GLN A 106 -13.68 -3.47 3.09
CA GLN A 106 -14.59 -4.53 3.53
C GLN A 106 -16.07 -4.17 3.34
N ARG A 107 -16.42 -2.88 3.53
CA ARG A 107 -17.80 -2.38 3.36
C ARG A 107 -18.16 -2.19 1.89
N SER A 108 -17.25 -1.67 1.08
CA SER A 108 -17.48 -1.45 -0.35
C SER A 108 -17.51 -2.76 -1.14
N SER A 109 -16.74 -3.75 -0.70
CA SER A 109 -16.57 -5.04 -1.39
C SER A 109 -16.63 -6.20 -0.40
N PRO A 110 -17.84 -6.67 -0.02
CA PRO A 110 -18.02 -7.75 0.96
C PRO A 110 -17.33 -9.07 0.60
N SER A 111 -17.02 -9.30 -0.68
CA SER A 111 -16.28 -10.46 -1.17
C SER A 111 -14.83 -10.52 -0.68
N PHE A 112 -14.26 -9.41 -0.21
CA PHE A 112 -12.90 -9.34 0.37
C PHE A 112 -12.90 -9.43 1.90
N LYS A 113 -14.03 -9.77 2.51
CA LYS A 113 -14.19 -9.78 3.98
C LYS A 113 -13.17 -10.69 4.66
N ALA A 114 -12.88 -11.85 4.09
CA ALA A 114 -11.93 -12.80 4.69
C ALA A 114 -10.52 -12.18 4.73
N GLU A 115 -10.08 -11.63 3.60
CA GLU A 115 -8.78 -11.01 3.39
C GLU A 115 -8.60 -9.77 4.28
N THR A 116 -9.58 -8.87 4.31
CA THR A 116 -9.51 -7.65 5.14
C THR A 116 -9.46 -7.98 6.64
N THR A 117 -10.20 -9.01 7.08
CA THR A 117 -10.32 -9.35 8.51
C THR A 117 -8.96 -9.78 9.09
N VAL A 118 -8.17 -10.54 8.33
CA VAL A 118 -6.82 -10.98 8.74
C VAL A 118 -5.93 -9.79 9.10
N PHE A 119 -5.95 -8.73 8.29
CA PHE A 119 -5.12 -7.54 8.54
C PHE A 119 -5.72 -6.62 9.60
N LEU A 120 -7.05 -6.49 9.66
CA LEU A 120 -7.73 -5.72 10.69
C LEU A 120 -7.46 -6.27 12.10
N ASP A 121 -7.44 -7.59 12.26
CA ASP A 121 -7.16 -8.23 13.56
C ASP A 121 -5.73 -7.94 14.05
N ARG A 122 -4.76 -7.76 13.14
CA ARG A 122 -3.37 -7.35 13.49
C ARG A 122 -3.24 -5.88 13.89
N LEU A 123 -4.20 -5.05 13.45
CA LEU A 123 -4.21 -3.60 13.69
C LEU A 123 -4.99 -3.22 14.95
N ARG A 124 -5.76 -4.15 15.53
CA ARG A 124 -6.37 -3.94 16.85
C ARG A 124 -5.28 -3.84 17.94
N PRO A 125 -5.43 -2.93 18.91
CA PRO A 125 -4.52 -2.81 20.04
C PRO A 125 -4.61 -4.02 20.98
#